data_AF-A0A6G4WQ33-F1
#
_entry.id   AF-A0A6G4WQ33-F1
#
_cell.length_a   1.000
_cell.length_b   1.000
_cell.length_c   1.000
_cell.angle_alpha   90.00
_cell.angle_beta   90.00
_cell.angle_gamma   90.00
#
_symmetry.space_group_name_H-M   'P 1'
#
loop_
_entity.id
_entity.type
_entity.pdbx_description
1 polymer ?
#
loop_
_entity_poly.entity_id
_entity_poly.type
_entity_poly.pdbx_seq_one_letter_code
_entity_poly.pdbx_strand_id
1 'polypeptide(L)' 'MWMRVRRAWCVARGRGRDSGMSTAEYAVGTVAACGFAAVLYKIVTSGAVSAEMQQLIERALSVRI' A
#
# COMPACT_ATOMS: atom_id res chain seq x y z
N MET A 1 4.63 49.33 -1.03
CA MET A 1 3.36 48.61 -1.31
C MET A 1 3.55 47.26 -2.02
N TRP A 2 4.34 47.19 -3.11
CA TRP A 2 4.51 45.98 -3.93
C TRP A 2 5.15 44.77 -3.22
N MET A 3 6.02 45.00 -2.23
CA MET A 3 6.63 43.89 -1.46
C MET A 3 5.62 43.10 -0.62
N ARG A 4 4.56 43.75 -0.11
CA ARG A 4 3.51 43.08 0.69
C ARG A 4 2.65 42.16 -0.18
N VAL A 5 2.34 42.60 -1.40
CA VAL A 5 1.61 41.81 -2.40
C VAL A 5 2.42 40.57 -2.79
N ARG A 6 3.71 40.74 -3.10
CA ARG A 6 4.60 39.61 -3.45
C ARG A 6 4.70 38.57 -2.32
N ARG A 7 4.79 39.02 -1.06
CA ARG A 7 4.79 38.12 0.11
C ARG A 7 3.46 37.37 0.27
N ALA A 8 2.33 38.04 0.10
CA ALA A 8 1.01 37.41 0.19
C ALA A 8 0.82 36.30 -0.86
N TRP A 9 1.29 36.52 -2.09
CA TRP A 9 1.24 35.53 -3.17
C TRP A 9 2.13 34.30 -2.93
N CYS A 10 3.34 34.47 -2.37
CA CYS A 10 4.18 33.33 -1.97
C CYS A 10 3.53 32.51 -0.85
N VAL A 11 2.95 33.17 0.15
CA VAL A 11 2.28 32.50 1.28
C VAL A 11 1.00 31.78 0.83
N ALA A 12 0.22 32.38 -0.07
CA ALA A 12 -0.97 31.74 -0.64
C ALA A 12 -0.61 30.51 -1.48
N ARG A 13 0.48 30.57 -2.26
CA ARG A 13 0.98 29.42 -3.03
C ARG A 13 1.51 28.27 -2.16
N GLY A 14 2.13 28.57 -1.02
CA GLY A 14 2.57 27.54 -0.07
C GLY A 14 1.39 26.78 0.55
N ARG A 15 0.37 27.50 1.02
CA ARG A 15 -0.80 26.93 1.68
C ARG A 15 -1.61 25.93 0.83
N GLY A 16 -1.66 26.12 -0.50
CA GLY A 16 -2.37 25.20 -1.41
C GLY A 16 -1.55 23.99 -1.87
N ARG A 17 -0.21 24.01 -1.73
CA ARG A 17 0.64 22.86 -2.07
C ARG A 17 0.67 21.83 -0.94
N ASP A 18 0.65 22.28 0.30
CA ASP A 18 0.68 21.38 1.48
C ASP A 18 -0.62 20.57 1.62
N SER A 19 -1.78 21.15 1.29
CA SER A 19 -3.08 20.47 1.39
C SER A 19 -3.24 19.28 0.41
N GLY A 20 -2.60 19.37 -0.76
CA GLY A 20 -2.61 18.30 -1.76
C GLY A 20 -1.53 17.24 -1.53
N MET A 21 -0.40 17.62 -0.94
CA MET A 21 0.71 16.71 -0.65
C MET A 21 0.29 15.61 0.32
N SER A 22 -0.33 15.96 1.45
CA SER A 22 -0.74 14.97 2.45
C SER A 22 -1.79 13.98 1.91
N THR A 23 -2.78 14.42 1.14
CA THR A 23 -3.81 13.52 0.58
C THR A 23 -3.24 12.56 -0.48
N ALA A 24 -2.30 13.05 -1.31
CA ALA A 24 -1.64 12.23 -2.33
C ALA A 24 -0.74 11.14 -1.71
N GLU A 25 -0.04 11.46 -0.63
CA GLU A 25 0.80 10.50 0.11
C GLU A 25 -0.02 9.32 0.64
N TYR A 26 -1.16 9.57 1.28
CA TYR A 26 -2.04 8.51 1.77
C TYR A 26 -2.65 7.68 0.64
N ALA A 27 -3.04 8.33 -0.47
CA ALA A 27 -3.58 7.62 -1.63
C ALA A 27 -2.53 6.68 -2.25
N VAL A 28 -1.32 7.18 -2.49
CA VAL A 28 -0.21 6.37 -3.03
C VAL A 28 0.20 5.27 -2.06
N GLY A 29 0.25 5.55 -0.75
CA GLY A 29 0.52 4.55 0.28
C GLY A 29 -0.50 3.41 0.28
N THR A 30 -1.78 3.73 0.12
CA THR A 30 -2.86 2.72 0.02
C THR A 30 -2.73 1.90 -1.26
N VAL A 31 -2.46 2.54 -2.41
CA VAL A 31 -2.26 1.83 -3.69
C VAL A 31 -1.04 0.91 -3.61
N ALA A 32 0.06 1.35 -3.01
CA ALA A 32 1.24 0.54 -2.80
C ALA A 32 0.95 -0.68 -1.92
N ALA A 33 0.24 -0.49 -0.81
CA ALA A 33 -0.19 -1.58 0.09
C ALA A 33 -1.11 -2.58 -0.63
N CYS A 34 -2.09 -2.10 -1.40
CA CYS A 34 -2.98 -2.95 -2.20
C CYS A 34 -2.21 -3.74 -3.26
N GLY A 35 -1.23 -3.12 -3.93
CA GLY A 35 -0.37 -3.79 -4.90
C GLY A 35 0.44 -4.92 -4.28
N PHE A 36 1.04 -4.67 -3.10
CA PHE A 36 1.74 -5.70 -2.34
C PHE A 36 0.81 -6.84 -1.90
N ALA A 37 -0.38 -6.52 -1.39
CA ALA A 37 -1.39 -7.52 -1.02
C ALA A 37 -1.83 -8.40 -2.21
N ALA A 38 -1.97 -7.82 -3.40
CA ALA A 38 -2.31 -8.58 -4.61
C ALA A 38 -1.21 -9.58 -4.98
N VAL A 39 0.08 -9.19 -4.85
CA VAL A 39 1.21 -10.10 -5.07
C VAL A 39 1.20 -11.24 -4.04
N LEU A 40 1.02 -10.94 -2.75
CA LEU A 40 0.93 -11.95 -1.70
C LEU A 40 -0.22 -12.92 -1.93
N TYR A 41 -1.38 -12.41 -2.35
CA TYR A 41 -2.53 -13.26 -2.71
C TYR A 41 -2.16 -14.24 -3.81
N LYS A 42 -1.49 -13.78 -4.87
CA LYS A 42 -1.04 -14.67 -5.96
C LYS A 42 -0.03 -15.73 -5.49
N ILE A 43 0.84 -15.39 -4.54
CA ILE A 43 1.79 -16.34 -3.95
C ILE A 43 1.04 -17.41 -3.15
N VAL A 44 0.16 -17.00 -2.24
CA VAL A 44 -0.57 -17.93 -1.36
C VAL A 44 -1.55 -18.81 -2.15
N THR A 45 -2.17 -18.28 -3.20
CA THR A 45 -3.05 -19.04 -4.11
C THR A 45 -2.29 -19.75 -5.23
N SER A 46 -0.96 -19.74 -5.22
CA SER A 46 -0.17 -20.47 -6.22
C SER A 46 -0.26 -21.98 -6.02
N GLY A 47 -0.14 -22.73 -7.11
CA GLY A 47 -0.17 -24.20 -7.07
C GLY A 47 0.92 -24.81 -6.19
N ALA A 48 2.09 -24.17 -6.11
CA ALA A 48 3.18 -24.63 -5.25
C ALA A 48 2.82 -24.54 -3.76
N VAL A 49 2.28 -23.39 -3.32
CA VAL A 49 1.88 -23.20 -1.91
C VAL A 49 0.70 -24.10 -1.54
N SER A 50 -0.28 -24.25 -2.42
CA SER A 50 -1.42 -25.15 -2.17
C SER A 50 -1.00 -26.61 -2.08
N ALA A 51 -0.06 -27.06 -2.92
CA ALA A 51 0.44 -28.44 -2.90
C ALA A 51 1.21 -28.74 -1.61
N GLU A 52 2.08 -27.83 -1.17
CA GLU A 52 2.80 -27.97 0.10
C GLU A 52 1.84 -27.98 1.30
N MET A 53 0.84 -27.08 1.33
CA MET A 53 -0.20 -27.09 2.36
C MET A 53 -0.97 -28.41 2.37
N GLN A 54 -1.32 -28.95 1.20
CA GLN A 54 -2.00 -30.24 1.10
C GLN A 54 -1.14 -31.39 1.64
N GLN A 55 0.15 -31.44 1.29
CA GLN A 55 1.07 -32.45 1.84
C GLN A 55 1.20 -32.33 3.36
N LEU A 56 1.27 -31.11 3.90
CA LEU A 56 1.32 -30.90 5.35
C LEU A 56 0.06 -31.41 6.05
N ILE A 57 -1.12 -31.19 5.46
CA ILE A 57 -2.39 -31.70 5.98
C ILE A 57 -2.42 -33.24 5.90
N GLU A 58 -2.01 -33.83 4.79
CA GLU A 58 -1.95 -35.29 4.62
C GLU A 58 -1.03 -35.94 5.65
N ARG A 59 0.16 -35.35 5.90
CA ARG A 59 1.08 -35.80 6.96
C ARG A 59 0.49 -35.65 8.36
N ALA A 60 -0.21 -34.55 8.64
CA ALA A 60 -0.84 -34.34 9.93
C ALA A 60 -1.96 -35.37 10.20
N LEU A 61 -2.69 -35.76 9.15
CA LEU A 61 -3.75 -36.75 9.24
C LEU A 61 -3.19 -38.18 9.36
N SER A 62 -2.13 -38.51 8.63
CA SER A 62 -1.51 -39.84 8.67
C SER A 62 -0.79 -40.16 9.99
N VAL A 63 -0.40 -39.15 10.78
CA VAL A 63 0.18 -39.35 12.12
C VAL A 63 -0.88 -39.77 13.15
N ARG A 64 -2.16 -39.43 12.93
CA ARG A 64 -3.25 -39.72 13.89
C ARG A 64 -4.09 -40.96 13.55
N ILE A 65 -3.83 -41.61 12.41
CA ILE A 65 -4.47 -42.85 11.97
C ILE A 65 -3.44 -43.97 12.13
#